data_AF-K5YLH1-F1
#
_entry.id   AF-K5YLH1-F1
#
_cell.length_a   1.000
_cell.length_b   1.000
_cell.length_c   1.000
_cell.angle_alpha   90.00
_cell.angle_beta   90.00
_cell.angle_gamma   90.00
#
_symmetry.space_group_name_H-M   'P 1'
#
loop_
_entity.id
_entity.type
_entity.pdbx_description
1 polymer ?
#
loop_
_entity_poly.entity_id
_entity_poly.type
_entity_poly.pdbx_seq_one_letter_code
_entity_poly.pdbx_strand_id
1 'polypeptide(L)' 'MIDAAIIGAGEAGVAAAQRLQARGVRRILLLERRGAVALPRPLPGVELRLGHEVRALDPNGGLEIAAPDGPTRLRARR' A
#
# COMPACT_ATOMS: atom_id res chain seq x y z
N MET A 1 0.13 -9.22 -8.54
CA MET A 1 -1.19 -8.57 -8.52
C MET A 1 -1.68 -8.58 -7.07
N ILE A 2 -2.04 -7.41 -6.54
CA ILE A 2 -2.46 -7.22 -5.15
C ILE A 2 -3.97 -7.12 -5.06
N ASP A 3 -4.54 -7.46 -3.91
CA ASP A 3 -5.98 -7.42 -3.68
C ASP A 3 -6.42 -6.00 -3.27
N ALA A 4 -5.57 -5.28 -2.53
CA ALA A 4 -5.79 -3.89 -2.18
C ALA A 4 -4.48 -3.12 -2.10
N ALA A 5 -4.52 -1.84 -2.48
CA ALA A 5 -3.46 -0.87 -2.23
C ALA A 5 -3.99 0.19 -1.25
N ILE A 6 -3.19 0.53 -0.25
CA ILE A 6 -3.46 1.59 0.71
C ILE A 6 -2.37 2.63 0.58
N ILE A 7 -2.77 3.89 0.45
CA ILE A 7 -1.89 5.04 0.26
C ILE A 7 -1.77 5.75 1.61
N GLY A 8 -0.56 5.77 2.16
CA GLY A 8 -0.23 6.26 3.49
C GLY A 8 -0.08 5.12 4.50
N ALA A 9 1.05 5.09 5.22
CA ALA A 9 1.36 4.10 6.26
C ALA A 9 1.28 4.69 7.68
N GLY A 10 0.53 5.76 7.87
CA GLY A 10 0.13 6.25 9.19
C GLY A 10 -0.96 5.39 9.84
N GLU A 11 -1.42 5.80 11.02
CA GLU A 11 -2.41 5.07 11.84
C GLU A 11 -3.65 4.63 11.05
N ALA A 12 -4.21 5.53 10.24
CA ALA A 12 -5.41 5.23 9.44
C ALA A 12 -5.17 4.15 8.38
N GLY A 13 -4.01 4.18 7.71
CA GLY A 13 -3.67 3.19 6.69
C GLY A 13 -3.38 1.81 7.30
N VAL A 14 -2.72 1.80 8.46
CA VAL A 14 -2.47 0.59 9.24
C VAL A 14 -3.78 -0.02 9.74
N ALA A 15 -4.68 0.79 10.31
CA ALA A 15 -5.99 0.34 10.76
C ALA A 15 -6.84 -0.20 9.60
N ALA A 16 -6.78 0.46 8.43
CA ALA A 16 -7.45 -0.02 7.21
C ALA A 16 -6.89 -1.39 6.77
N ALA A 17 -5.57 -1.57 6.78
CA ALA A 17 -4.93 -2.84 6.44
C ALA A 17 -5.41 -3.96 7.37
N GLN A 18 -5.35 -3.74 8.69
CA GLN A 18 -5.83 -4.71 9.69
C GLN A 18 -7.32 -5.04 9.49
N ARG A 19 -8.14 -4.03 9.20
CA ARG A 19 -9.57 -4.24 8.98
C ARG A 19 -9.86 -5.06 7.74
N LEU A 20 -9.10 -4.87 6.66
CA LEU A 20 -9.19 -5.66 5.43
C LEU A 20 -8.72 -7.10 5.67
N GLN A 21 -7.65 -7.31 6.43
CA GLN A 21 -7.20 -8.65 6.81
C GLN A 21 -8.24 -9.41 7.62
N ALA A 22 -8.89 -8.75 8.58
CA ALA A 22 -10.01 -9.31 9.34
C ALA A 22 -11.22 -9.69 8.46
N ARG A 23 -11.29 -9.19 7.22
CA ARG A 23 -12.30 -9.57 6.21
C ARG A 23 -11.79 -10.61 5.21
N GLY A 24 -10.58 -11.14 5.40
CA GLY A 24 -9.98 -12.16 4.56
C GLY A 24 -9.21 -11.65 3.35
N VAL A 25 -8.93 -10.34 3.24
CA VAL A 25 -8.03 -9.81 2.20
C VAL A 25 -6.59 -10.15 2.56
N ARG A 26 -5.86 -10.81 1.63
CA ARG A 26 -4.57 -11.46 1.95
C ARG A 26 -3.35 -10.78 1.35
N ARG A 27 -3.49 -10.08 0.22
CA ARG A 27 -2.36 -9.40 -0.45
C ARG A 27 -2.59 -7.90 -0.48
N ILE A 28 -2.21 -7.26 0.62
CA ILE A 28 -2.37 -5.82 0.79
C ILE A 28 -1.00 -5.17 0.58
N LEU A 29 -0.98 -4.08 -0.19
CA LEU A 29 0.19 -3.22 -0.32
C LEU A 29 -0.06 -1.90 0.43
N LEU A 30 0.87 -1.51 1.29
CA LEU A 30 0.88 -0.23 1.99
C LEU A 30 2.03 0.62 1.43
N LEU A 31 1.70 1.78 0.85
CA LEU A 31 2.65 2.70 0.24
C LEU A 31 2.83 3.92 1.12
N GLU A 32 4.07 4.30 1.40
CA GLU A 32 4.37 5.52 2.14
C GLU A 32 5.52 6.27 1.48
N ARG A 33 5.28 7.57 1.29
CA ARG A 33 6.28 8.48 0.72
C ARG A 33 7.41 8.73 1.70
N ARG A 34 7.09 8.81 2.99
CA ARG A 34 8.07 8.96 4.07
C ARG A 34 8.76 7.63 4.39
N GLY A 35 9.77 7.69 5.24
CA GLY A 35 10.54 6.54 5.70
C GLY A 35 10.02 5.88 6.98
N ALA A 36 8.76 6.09 7.37
CA ALA A 36 8.22 5.60 8.64
C ALA A 36 6.80 5.03 8.51
N VAL A 37 6.48 4.03 9.32
CA VAL A 37 5.16 3.39 9.41
C VAL A 37 4.66 3.44 10.85
N ALA A 38 3.35 3.61 11.03
CA ALA A 38 2.68 3.58 12.34
C ALA A 38 2.50 2.14 12.87
N LEU A 39 3.57 1.34 12.82
CA LEU A 39 3.57 -0.04 13.30
C LEU A 39 4.85 -0.32 14.07
N PRO A 40 4.75 -0.90 15.29
CA PRO A 40 5.94 -1.33 16.03
C PRO A 40 6.58 -2.60 15.44
N ARG A 41 5.84 -3.34 14.59
CA ARG A 41 6.29 -4.58 13.95
C ARG A 41 5.59 -4.80 12.61
N PRO A 42 6.18 -5.55 11.67
CA PRO A 42 5.54 -5.89 10.40
C PRO A 42 4.18 -6.58 10.58
N LEU A 43 3.22 -6.26 9.71
CA LEU A 43 1.94 -6.97 9.61
C LEU A 43 2.05 -8.10 8.58
N PRO A 44 1.92 -9.38 8.97
CA PRO A 44 1.99 -10.51 8.03
C PRO A 44 0.93 -10.36 6.94
N GLY A 45 1.26 -10.55 5.66
CA GLY A 45 0.30 -10.39 4.54
C GLY A 45 0.08 -8.94 4.09
N VAL A 46 0.78 -7.98 4.70
CA VAL A 46 0.88 -6.60 4.23
C VAL A 46 2.31 -6.36 3.75
N GLU A 47 2.46 -6.09 2.46
CA GLU A 47 3.71 -5.59 1.89
C GLU A 47 3.81 -4.09 2.19
N LEU A 48 4.90 -3.64 2.81
CA LEU A 48 5.17 -2.22 3.06
C LEU A 48 6.27 -1.73 2.13
N ARG A 49 6.00 -0.63 1.42
CA ARG A 49 6.99 0.06 0.58
C ARG A 49 7.14 1.51 1.04
N LEU A 50 8.30 1.80 1.60
CA LEU A 50 8.70 3.14 2.05
C LEU A 50 9.41 3.89 0.92
N GLY A 51 9.39 5.23 0.96
CA GLY A 51 9.95 6.06 -0.10
C GLY A 51 9.21 5.95 -1.44
N HIS A 52 7.97 5.44 -1.44
CA HIS A 52 7.16 5.26 -2.63
C HIS A 52 6.00 6.26 -2.63
N GLU A 53 5.96 7.12 -3.64
CA GLU A 53 4.95 8.16 -3.78
C GLU A 53 3.98 7.86 -4.91
N VAL A 54 2.69 7.74 -4.59
CA VAL A 54 1.65 7.62 -5.61
C VAL A 54 1.47 8.97 -6.29
N ARG A 55 1.63 9.01 -7.62
CA ARG A 55 1.51 10.20 -8.46
C ARG A 55 0.16 10.29 -9.15
N ALA A 56 -0.42 9.15 -9.51
CA ALA A 56 -1.71 9.09 -10.19
C ALA A 56 -2.45 7.79 -9.87
N LEU A 57 -3.78 7.88 -9.94
CA LEU A 57 -4.72 6.76 -9.83
C LEU A 57 -5.55 6.67 -11.12
N ASP A 58 -5.62 5.48 -11.68
CA ASP A 58 -6.47 5.16 -12.83
C ASP A 58 -7.81 4.57 -12.35
N PRO A 59 -8.94 4.93 -12.98
CA PRO A 59 -10.27 4.41 -12.61
C PRO A 59 -10.41 2.89 -12.60
N ASN A 60 -9.52 2.17 -13.30
CA ASN A 60 -9.52 0.70 -13.36
C ASN A 60 -8.60 0.07 -12.29
N GLY A 61 -8.18 0.83 -11.28
CA GLY A 61 -7.34 0.35 -10.19
C GLY A 61 -5.84 0.33 -10.51
N GLY A 62 -5.42 1.08 -11.53
CA GLY A 62 -3.99 1.32 -11.81
C GLY A 62 -3.42 2.41 -10.89
N LEU A 63 -2.15 2.27 -10.51
CA LEU A 63 -1.41 3.25 -9.72
C LEU A 63 -0.08 3.55 -10.40
N GLU A 64 0.23 4.83 -10.57
CA GLU A 64 1.57 5.29 -10.94
C GLU A 64 2.34 5.70 -9.69
N ILE A 65 3.55 5.17 -9.54
CA ILE A 65 4.32 5.27 -8.31
C ILE A 65 5.72 5.74 -8.67
N ALA A 66 6.15 6.87 -8.11
CA ALA A 66 7.55 7.22 -8.07
C ALA A 66 8.22 6.38 -6.96
N ALA A 67 9.23 5.59 -7.33
CA ALA A 67 9.98 4.75 -6.40
C ALA A 67 11.49 5.11 -6.44
N PRO A 68 12.26 4.71 -5.42
CA PRO A 68 13.70 5.03 -5.35
C PRO A 68 14.53 4.48 -6.51
N ASP A 69 14.10 3.36 -7.09
CA ASP A 69 14.72 2.67 -8.22
C ASP A 69 14.17 3.11 -9.59
N GLY A 70 13.22 4.06 -9.60
CA GLY A 70 12.59 4.59 -10.79
C GLY A 70 11.05 4.53 -10.73
N PRO A 71 10.35 5.16 -11.67
CA PRO A 71 8.90 5.10 -11.71
C PRO A 71 8.42 3.68 -12.04
N THR A 72 7.38 3.23 -11.33
CA THR A 72 6.74 1.93 -11.53
C THR A 72 5.22 2.07 -11.61
N ARG A 73 4.55 1.07 -12.18
CA ARG A 73 3.10 1.01 -12.30
C ARG A 73 2.58 -0.29 -11.69
N LEU A 74 1.57 -0.17 -10.83
CA LEU A 74 0.91 -1.30 -10.18
C LEU A 74 -0.58 -1.32 -10.48
N ARG A 75 -1.21 -2.47 -10.22
CA ARG A 75 -2.66 -2.66 -10.32
C ARG A 75 -3.18 -3.39 -9.09
N ALA A 76 -4.22 -2.82 -8.47
CA ALA A 76 -5.01 -3.47 -7.44
C ALA A 76 -6.28 -4.11 -8.06
N ARG A 77 -6.73 -5.23 -7.48
CA ARG A 77 -8.02 -5.83 -7.81
C ARG A 77 -9.14 -4.97 -7.22
N ARG A 78 -10.31 -5.01 -7.87
CA ARG A 78 -11.54 -4.40 -7.39
C ARG A 78 -12.36 -5.42 -6.63
#